data_AF-A0A2N1PJX6-F1
#
_entry.id   AF-A0A2N1PJX6-F1
#
_cell.length_a   1.000
_cell.length_b   1.000
_cell.length_c   1.000
_cell.angle_alpha   90.00
_cell.angle_beta   90.00
_cell.angle_gamma   90.00
#
_symmetry.space_group_name_H-M   'P 1'
#
loop_
_entity.id
_entity.type
_entity.pdbx_description
1 polymer ?
#
loop_
_entity_poly.entity_id
_entity_poly.type
_entity_poly.pdbx_seq_one_letter_code
_entity_poly.pdbx_strand_id
1 'polypeptide(L)'
;MNTDLKFKFNFIDANGNTRFFLTKHGKLNDKSLELHEWNIDLSHIADTATRDNRLIIQLGREFRPAPGLQDYLLDGCALVAEIYGADARELEKNIDRVSSKTDAAKVQAALEQEGRGDQFKVCKCSNCKATVNISELPESEFIYCRYCESVLTLAGKVVTNGDQYRLCEECGMFSRVQNYTEFYFYFLLVVYGYSYKKRFMCDNCAGSMFWKMLLYNFLFIIGIIPTMAVLYKSLVGRDSALAELGKANTLAAKGRFTEADQKFRNLRGKLSSHPGILYNMSMGHFRGNDGTFGGKLLLESMKSCSNFLPTMELIQRIQKSLPDDQE
;
A
#
# COMPACT_ATOMS: atom_id res chain seq x y z
N MET A 1 11.40 -9.82 21.67
CA MET A 1 9.97 -9.97 21.30
C MET A 1 9.76 -11.45 21.05
N ASN A 2 8.73 -12.06 21.64
CA ASN A 2 8.43 -13.47 21.39
C ASN A 2 7.80 -13.56 19.99
N THR A 3 8.60 -13.96 19.01
CA THR A 3 8.27 -13.98 17.57
C THR A 3 7.55 -15.24 17.13
N ASP A 4 7.38 -16.20 18.04
CA ASP A 4 6.62 -17.42 17.80
C ASP A 4 5.11 -17.11 17.73
N LEU A 5 4.65 -16.71 16.54
CA LEU A 5 3.23 -16.50 16.23
C LEU A 5 2.65 -17.76 15.60
N LYS A 6 1.61 -18.31 16.22
CA LYS A 6 0.85 -19.44 15.68
C LYS A 6 -0.46 -18.95 15.08
N PHE A 7 -0.84 -19.48 13.94
CA PHE A 7 -2.07 -19.12 13.26
C PHE A 7 -2.67 -20.32 12.52
N LYS A 8 -3.93 -20.18 12.10
CA LYS A 8 -4.58 -21.12 11.18
C LYS A 8 -4.73 -20.45 9.83
N PHE A 9 -4.75 -21.20 8.74
CA PHE A 9 -4.90 -20.62 7.42
C PHE A 9 -5.51 -21.56 6.38
N ASN A 10 -5.98 -21.01 5.27
CA ASN A 10 -6.34 -21.73 4.05
C ASN A 10 -5.62 -21.10 2.85
N PHE A 11 -5.13 -21.92 1.92
CA PHE A 11 -4.65 -21.39 0.64
C PHE A 11 -5.81 -20.92 -0.22
N ILE A 12 -5.56 -19.83 -0.93
CA ILE A 12 -6.46 -19.23 -1.90
C ILE A 12 -6.01 -19.59 -3.31
N ASP A 13 -6.95 -19.99 -4.16
CA ASP A 13 -6.70 -20.26 -5.58
C ASP A 13 -6.69 -18.97 -6.43
N ALA A 14 -6.42 -19.10 -7.73
CA ALA A 14 -6.42 -17.98 -8.67
C ALA A 14 -7.80 -17.30 -8.81
N ASN A 15 -8.88 -17.97 -8.43
CA ASN A 15 -10.24 -17.44 -8.45
C ASN A 15 -10.61 -16.71 -7.14
N GLY A 16 -9.71 -16.71 -6.14
CA GLY A 16 -9.95 -16.09 -4.85
C GLY A 16 -10.73 -16.96 -3.86
N ASN A 17 -10.90 -18.26 -4.14
CA ASN A 17 -11.60 -19.22 -3.30
C ASN A 17 -10.63 -20.02 -2.42
N THR A 18 -11.09 -20.46 -1.25
CA THR A 18 -10.33 -21.38 -0.39
C THR A 18 -10.25 -22.76 -1.04
N ARG A 19 -9.04 -23.32 -1.17
CA ARG A 19 -8.84 -24.65 -1.77
C ARG A 19 -9.30 -25.82 -0.91
N PHE A 20 -9.39 -25.64 0.40
CA PHE A 20 -9.72 -26.70 1.36
C PHE A 20 -10.85 -26.28 2.29
N PHE A 21 -11.64 -27.28 2.71
CA PHE A 21 -12.65 -27.10 3.76
C PHE A 21 -12.03 -27.03 5.17
N LEU A 22 -10.87 -27.67 5.39
CA LEU A 22 -10.20 -27.71 6.69
C LEU A 22 -9.01 -26.75 6.73
N THR A 23 -8.98 -25.90 7.76
CA THR A 23 -7.86 -24.99 8.01
C THR A 23 -6.59 -25.74 8.35
N LYS A 24 -5.47 -25.31 7.77
CA LYS A 24 -4.12 -25.77 8.12
C LYS A 24 -3.52 -24.91 9.24
N HIS A 25 -2.45 -25.40 9.85
CA HIS A 25 -1.70 -24.68 10.90
C HIS A 25 -0.45 -24.04 10.31
N GLY A 26 -0.19 -22.79 10.70
CA GLY A 26 1.02 -22.06 10.37
C GLY A 26 1.72 -21.52 11.61
N LYS A 27 3.03 -21.33 11.49
CA LYS A 27 3.88 -20.74 12.54
C LYS A 27 4.87 -19.79 11.90
N LEU A 28 4.99 -18.59 12.45
CA LEU A 28 6.10 -17.70 12.16
C LEU A 28 7.11 -17.79 13.31
N ASN A 29 8.38 -17.89 12.98
CA ASN A 29 9.49 -17.78 13.91
C ASN A 29 10.52 -16.74 13.38
N ASP A 30 11.65 -16.57 14.07
CA ASP A 30 12.68 -15.58 13.71
C ASP A 30 13.42 -15.82 12.37
N LYS A 31 13.25 -17.01 11.76
CA LYS A 31 13.99 -17.41 10.56
C LYS A 31 13.09 -17.83 9.42
N SER A 32 11.92 -18.36 9.73
CA SER A 32 11.08 -19.01 8.75
C SER A 32 9.59 -18.88 9.03
N LEU A 33 8.84 -18.99 7.93
CA LEU A 33 7.40 -19.12 7.91
C LEU A 33 7.05 -20.58 7.62
N GLU A 34 6.55 -21.28 8.63
CA GLU A 34 6.05 -22.64 8.52
C GLU A 34 4.57 -22.60 8.09
N LEU A 35 4.28 -23.20 6.93
CA LEU A 35 2.94 -23.36 6.39
C LEU A 35 2.65 -24.85 6.25
N HIS A 36 1.95 -25.43 7.24
CA HIS A 36 1.69 -26.86 7.33
C HIS A 36 3.00 -27.69 7.41
N GLU A 37 3.38 -28.38 6.35
CA GLU A 37 4.60 -29.18 6.25
C GLU A 37 5.74 -28.44 5.54
N TRP A 38 5.47 -27.27 4.97
CA TRP A 38 6.46 -26.48 4.23
C TRP A 38 7.09 -25.42 5.12
N ASN A 39 8.40 -25.28 5.00
CA ASN A 39 9.18 -24.31 5.74
C ASN A 39 9.82 -23.32 4.76
N ILE A 40 9.39 -22.06 4.81
CA ILE A 40 9.86 -21.00 3.92
C ILE A 40 10.80 -20.09 4.70
N ASP A 41 12.09 -20.06 4.33
CA ASP A 41 13.04 -19.13 4.91
C ASP A 41 12.62 -17.68 4.58
N LEU A 42 12.60 -16.81 5.59
CA LEU A 42 12.19 -15.42 5.42
C LEU A 42 13.11 -14.63 4.49
N SER A 43 14.34 -15.11 4.27
CA SER A 43 15.29 -14.55 3.29
C SER A 43 14.89 -14.77 1.83
N HIS A 44 13.92 -15.66 1.57
CA HIS A 44 13.34 -15.93 0.25
C HIS A 44 12.01 -15.20 0.02
N ILE A 45 11.49 -14.48 1.01
CA ILE A 45 10.28 -13.66 0.84
C ILE A 45 10.72 -12.31 0.30
N ALA A 46 10.35 -12.02 -0.95
CA ALA A 46 10.69 -10.78 -1.63
C ALA A 46 9.79 -9.62 -1.21
N ASP A 47 8.50 -9.90 -0.98
CA ASP A 47 7.52 -8.91 -0.55
C ASP A 47 6.33 -9.56 0.16
N THR A 48 5.62 -8.79 0.97
CA THR A 48 4.33 -9.21 1.54
C THR A 48 3.29 -8.11 1.43
N ALA A 49 2.02 -8.50 1.36
CA ALA A 49 0.90 -7.58 1.37
C ALA A 49 -0.29 -8.21 2.10
N THR A 50 -1.08 -7.41 2.81
CA THR A 50 -2.36 -7.88 3.38
C THR A 50 -3.59 -7.20 2.80
N ARG A 51 -4.64 -8.01 2.65
CA ARG A 51 -5.98 -7.55 2.27
C ARG A 51 -7.02 -8.24 3.11
N ASP A 52 -7.69 -7.49 3.98
CA ASP A 52 -8.60 -8.02 5.00
C ASP A 52 -7.90 -9.07 5.87
N ASN A 53 -8.28 -10.34 5.75
CA ASN A 53 -7.66 -11.48 6.44
C ASN A 53 -6.74 -12.30 5.51
N ARG A 54 -6.47 -11.83 4.30
CA ARG A 54 -5.60 -12.52 3.33
C ARG A 54 -4.20 -11.96 3.37
N LEU A 55 -3.22 -12.83 3.56
CA LEU A 55 -1.80 -12.55 3.44
C LEU A 55 -1.31 -13.03 2.07
N ILE A 56 -0.69 -12.13 1.33
CA ILE A 56 -0.03 -12.38 0.05
C ILE A 56 1.47 -12.38 0.32
N ILE A 57 2.16 -13.43 -0.14
CA ILE A 57 3.59 -13.61 0.05
C ILE A 57 4.20 -13.79 -1.33
N GLN A 58 5.00 -12.82 -1.74
CA GLN A 58 5.78 -12.89 -2.98
C GLN A 58 7.13 -13.53 -2.66
N LEU A 59 7.46 -14.60 -3.36
CA LEU A 59 8.72 -15.33 -3.21
C LEU A 59 9.75 -14.80 -4.21
N GLY A 60 11.01 -14.81 -3.79
CA GLY A 60 12.17 -14.46 -4.61
C GLY A 60 12.37 -15.42 -5.78
N ARG A 61 13.04 -14.96 -6.83
CA ARG A 61 13.26 -15.75 -8.07
C ARG A 61 14.14 -16.98 -7.83
N GLU A 62 14.97 -16.92 -6.81
CA GLU A 62 15.87 -17.99 -6.38
C GLU A 62 15.17 -19.05 -5.52
N PHE A 63 13.95 -18.80 -5.06
CA PHE A 63 13.19 -19.75 -4.25
C PHE A 63 12.82 -20.98 -5.08
N ARG A 64 13.20 -22.16 -4.59
CA ARG A 64 12.82 -23.44 -5.19
C ARG A 64 11.76 -24.09 -4.30
N PRO A 65 10.48 -24.13 -4.73
CA PRO A 65 9.43 -24.69 -3.91
C PRO A 65 9.65 -26.19 -3.68
N ALA A 66 9.36 -26.63 -2.46
CA ALA A 66 9.31 -28.05 -2.15
C ALA A 66 8.21 -28.75 -2.99
N PRO A 67 8.31 -30.07 -3.24
CA PRO A 67 7.25 -30.83 -3.89
C PRO A 67 5.89 -30.58 -3.22
N GLY A 68 4.85 -30.40 -4.05
CA GLY A 68 3.49 -30.09 -3.60
C GLY A 68 3.23 -28.60 -3.30
N LEU A 69 4.23 -27.80 -2.90
CA LEU A 69 4.04 -26.36 -2.70
C LEU A 69 3.78 -25.63 -4.03
N GLN A 70 4.39 -26.12 -5.11
CA GLN A 70 4.26 -25.56 -6.47
C GLN A 70 2.80 -25.41 -6.90
N ASP A 71 1.94 -26.35 -6.51
CA ASP A 71 0.53 -26.35 -6.90
C ASP A 71 -0.22 -25.15 -6.31
N TYR A 72 0.26 -24.58 -5.21
CA TYR A 72 -0.34 -23.43 -4.52
C TYR A 72 0.22 -22.09 -4.96
N LEU A 73 1.29 -22.08 -5.77
CA LEU A 73 1.87 -20.84 -6.26
C LEU A 73 1.01 -20.26 -7.38
N LEU A 74 0.58 -19.01 -7.18
CA LEU A 74 0.01 -18.17 -8.23
C LEU A 74 1.17 -17.61 -9.06
N ASP A 75 1.06 -17.70 -10.38
CA ASP A 75 2.06 -17.25 -11.35
C ASP A 75 3.49 -17.75 -11.04
N GLY A 76 3.57 -18.93 -10.42
CA GLY A 76 4.84 -19.60 -10.06
C GLY A 76 5.65 -18.92 -8.96
N CYS A 77 5.19 -17.83 -8.34
CA CYS A 77 6.01 -17.08 -7.37
C CYS A 77 5.25 -16.43 -6.21
N ALA A 78 3.91 -16.49 -6.16
CA ALA A 78 3.14 -15.89 -5.07
C ALA A 78 2.29 -16.93 -4.33
N LEU A 79 2.22 -16.82 -3.00
CA LEU A 79 1.28 -17.56 -2.17
C LEU A 79 0.22 -16.61 -1.62
N VAL A 80 -1.03 -17.07 -1.60
CA VAL A 80 -2.12 -16.33 -0.94
C VAL A 80 -2.75 -17.23 0.11
N ALA A 81 -2.72 -16.77 1.36
CA ALA A 81 -3.24 -17.48 2.51
C ALA A 81 -4.30 -16.63 3.21
N GLU A 82 -5.50 -17.16 3.40
CA GLU A 82 -6.49 -16.58 4.28
C GLU A 82 -6.21 -17.01 5.72
N ILE A 83 -5.97 -16.03 6.60
CA ILE A 83 -5.49 -16.20 7.96
C ILE A 83 -6.67 -16.20 8.95
N TYR A 84 -6.60 -17.09 9.93
CA TYR A 84 -7.59 -17.31 10.98
C TYR A 84 -6.92 -17.39 12.35
N GLY A 85 -7.60 -16.88 13.38
CA GLY A 85 -7.13 -16.93 14.77
C GLY A 85 -5.95 -16.00 15.08
N ALA A 86 -5.49 -15.22 14.11
CA ALA A 86 -4.48 -14.17 14.25
C ALA A 86 -4.85 -12.98 13.36
N ASP A 87 -4.25 -11.82 13.64
CA ASP A 87 -4.35 -10.65 12.77
C ASP A 87 -3.37 -10.80 11.60
N ALA A 88 -3.89 -10.92 10.37
CA ALA A 88 -3.08 -11.07 9.15
C ALA A 88 -2.08 -9.93 8.97
N ARG A 89 -2.47 -8.71 9.35
CA ARG A 89 -1.63 -7.51 9.24
C ARG A 89 -0.52 -7.49 10.26
N GLU A 90 -0.78 -7.97 11.47
CA GLU A 90 0.31 -8.12 12.44
C GLU A 90 1.27 -9.24 12.01
N LEU A 91 0.76 -10.32 11.40
CA LEU A 91 1.60 -11.38 10.84
C LEU A 91 2.53 -10.84 9.72
N GLU A 92 1.98 -10.10 8.76
CA GLU A 92 2.73 -9.37 7.71
C GLU A 92 3.81 -8.49 8.30
N LYS A 93 3.46 -7.61 9.25
CA LYS A 93 4.42 -6.72 9.92
C LYS A 93 5.55 -7.50 10.59
N ASN A 94 5.29 -8.69 11.15
CA ASN A 94 6.35 -9.51 11.74
C ASN A 94 7.25 -10.17 10.70
N ILE A 95 6.68 -10.63 9.58
CA ILE A 95 7.46 -11.13 8.44
C ILE A 95 8.38 -10.02 7.93
N ASP A 96 7.83 -8.83 7.66
CA ASP A 96 8.58 -7.67 7.16
C ASP A 96 9.68 -7.19 8.11
N ARG A 97 9.43 -7.20 9.42
CA ARG A 97 10.46 -6.84 10.43
C ARG A 97 11.67 -7.76 10.37
N VAL A 98 11.46 -9.02 10.03
CA VAL A 98 12.53 -10.02 9.98
C VAL A 98 13.20 -10.01 8.62
N SER A 99 12.43 -10.06 7.52
CA SER A 99 12.97 -10.02 6.16
C SER A 99 13.80 -8.75 5.92
N SER A 100 13.33 -7.59 6.39
CA SER A 100 14.05 -6.31 6.26
C SER A 100 15.42 -6.29 6.94
N LYS A 101 15.62 -7.03 8.04
CA LYS A 101 16.93 -7.16 8.68
C LYS A 101 17.87 -8.02 7.84
N THR A 102 17.34 -9.11 7.30
CA THR A 102 18.10 -10.02 6.44
C THR A 102 18.54 -9.31 5.16
N ASP A 103 17.64 -8.55 4.53
CA ASP A 103 17.96 -7.75 3.34
C ASP A 103 19.03 -6.70 3.64
N ALA A 104 18.90 -5.99 4.76
CA ALA A 104 19.92 -5.03 5.20
C ALA A 104 21.28 -5.69 5.42
N ALA A 105 21.33 -6.86 6.05
CA ALA A 105 22.57 -7.62 6.26
C ALA A 105 23.20 -8.09 4.94
N LYS A 106 22.40 -8.52 3.96
CA LYS A 106 22.89 -8.88 2.62
C LYS A 106 23.55 -7.68 1.94
N VAL A 107 22.92 -6.50 1.99
CA VAL A 107 23.47 -5.29 1.39
C VAL A 107 24.74 -4.82 2.11
N GLN A 108 24.76 -4.91 3.44
CA GLN A 108 25.98 -4.62 4.21
C GLN A 108 27.15 -5.50 3.77
N ALA A 109 26.93 -6.82 3.70
CA ALA A 109 27.97 -7.76 3.29
C ALA A 109 28.45 -7.51 1.86
N ALA A 110 27.54 -7.15 0.94
CA ALA A 110 27.90 -6.79 -0.44
C ALA A 110 28.78 -5.52 -0.49
N LEU A 111 28.39 -4.45 0.21
CA LEU A 111 29.18 -3.21 0.28
C LEU A 111 30.53 -3.43 0.94
N GLU A 112 30.62 -4.27 1.98
CA GLU A 112 31.89 -4.64 2.63
C GLU A 112 32.82 -5.40 1.66
N GLN A 113 32.27 -6.34 0.88
CA GLN A 113 33.02 -7.06 -0.16
C GLN A 113 33.54 -6.13 -1.27
N GLU A 114 32.79 -5.07 -1.59
CA GLU A 114 33.19 -4.04 -2.55
C GLU A 114 34.16 -2.99 -1.96
N GLY A 115 34.49 -3.06 -0.66
CA GLY A 115 35.31 -2.05 0.02
C GLY A 115 34.59 -0.71 0.25
N ARG A 116 33.25 -0.71 0.18
CA ARG A 116 32.33 0.44 0.31
C ARG A 116 31.45 0.35 1.56
N GLY A 117 31.89 -0.40 2.58
CA GLY A 117 31.10 -0.65 3.80
C GLY A 117 30.73 0.63 4.57
N ASP A 118 31.50 1.71 4.42
CA ASP A 118 31.22 3.05 4.97
C ASP A 118 29.96 3.71 4.38
N GLN A 119 29.51 3.26 3.21
CA GLN A 119 28.28 3.73 2.56
C GLN A 119 27.02 3.04 3.09
N PHE A 120 27.17 2.00 3.91
CA PHE A 120 26.03 1.28 4.48
C PHE A 120 25.27 2.15 5.48
N LYS A 121 24.02 2.47 5.16
CA LYS A 121 23.13 3.29 5.99
C LYS A 121 21.77 2.63 6.10
N VAL A 122 21.27 2.51 7.33
CA VAL A 122 19.93 1.98 7.62
C VAL A 122 19.18 2.86 8.61
N CYS A 123 17.85 2.84 8.52
CA CYS A 123 16.95 3.49 9.46
C CYS A 123 15.91 2.48 9.98
N LYS A 124 15.60 2.50 11.28
CA LYS A 124 14.50 1.71 11.83
C LYS A 124 13.19 2.49 11.74
N CYS A 125 12.19 1.93 11.07
CA CYS A 125 10.88 2.56 10.97
C CYS A 125 10.21 2.65 12.35
N SER A 126 9.85 3.85 12.80
CA SER A 126 9.20 4.02 14.10
C SER A 126 7.78 3.47 14.15
N ASN A 127 7.11 3.33 13.00
CA ASN A 127 5.78 2.74 12.89
C ASN A 127 5.82 1.20 12.95
N CYS A 128 6.41 0.54 11.95
CA CYS A 128 6.39 -0.93 11.87
C CYS A 128 7.64 -1.62 12.42
N LYS A 129 8.70 -0.89 12.79
CA LYS A 129 10.00 -1.42 13.28
C LYS A 129 10.86 -2.17 12.26
N ALA A 130 10.47 -2.19 10.98
CA ALA A 130 11.30 -2.73 9.90
C ALA A 130 12.57 -1.90 9.70
N THR A 131 13.63 -2.56 9.20
CA THR A 131 14.91 -1.93 8.87
C THR A 131 14.87 -1.45 7.43
N VAL A 132 14.81 -0.14 7.22
CA VAL A 132 14.82 0.47 5.88
C VAL A 132 16.27 0.71 5.49
N ASN A 133 16.71 0.03 4.43
CA ASN A 133 17.99 0.31 3.81
C ASN A 133 17.91 1.64 3.03
N ILE A 134 18.83 2.55 3.33
CA ILE A 134 18.99 3.85 2.67
C ILE A 134 20.44 4.06 2.19
N SER A 135 21.20 2.97 2.07
CA SER A 135 22.53 2.98 1.48
C SER A 135 22.46 3.44 0.03
N GLU A 136 23.52 4.12 -0.45
CA GLU A 136 23.63 4.63 -1.83
C GLU A 136 22.58 5.66 -2.26
N LEU A 137 21.67 6.04 -1.37
CA LEU A 137 20.67 7.06 -1.65
C LEU A 137 21.16 8.45 -1.24
N PRO A 138 20.83 9.50 -2.02
CA PRO A 138 21.04 10.86 -1.58
C PRO A 138 20.31 11.15 -0.26
N GLU A 139 20.92 11.97 0.58
CA GLU A 139 20.27 12.47 1.79
C GLU A 139 19.02 13.27 1.41
N SER A 140 17.93 13.04 2.13
CA SER A 140 16.64 13.64 1.88
C SER A 140 15.91 13.92 3.19
N GLU A 141 14.93 14.82 3.19
CA GLU A 141 14.22 15.26 4.39
C GLU A 141 13.39 14.12 5.02
N PHE A 142 12.87 13.24 4.17
CA PHE A 142 11.99 12.14 4.54
C PHE A 142 12.57 10.78 4.14
N ILE A 143 12.11 9.76 4.86
CA ILE A 143 12.38 8.35 4.58
C ILE A 143 11.04 7.65 4.40
N TYR A 144 10.86 6.97 3.28
CA TYR A 144 9.73 6.11 3.02
C TYR A 144 10.01 4.69 3.51
N CYS A 145 9.09 4.12 4.29
CA CYS A 145 9.17 2.73 4.70
C CYS A 145 8.34 1.86 3.76
N ARG A 146 8.98 1.14 2.84
CA ARG A 146 8.28 0.26 1.87
C ARG A 146 7.38 -0.80 2.50
N TYR A 147 7.72 -1.28 3.69
CA TYR A 147 7.01 -2.37 4.38
C TYR A 147 5.67 -1.95 5.02
N CYS A 148 5.51 -0.68 5.39
CA CYS A 148 4.25 -0.21 5.98
C CYS A 148 3.76 1.10 5.38
N GLU A 149 4.33 1.48 4.24
CA GLU A 149 4.04 2.66 3.44
C GLU A 149 4.10 4.00 4.21
N SER A 150 4.77 4.02 5.36
CA SER A 150 4.84 5.21 6.22
C SER A 150 5.94 6.17 5.76
N VAL A 151 5.69 7.47 5.90
CA VAL A 151 6.69 8.52 5.65
C VAL A 151 7.20 9.02 7.00
N LEU A 152 8.52 9.02 7.16
CA LEU A 152 9.22 9.39 8.38
C LEU A 152 10.14 10.58 8.12
N THR A 153 10.44 11.39 9.14
CA THR A 153 11.57 12.33 9.07
C THR A 153 12.90 11.58 9.24
N LEU A 154 14.03 12.22 8.96
CA LEU A 154 15.37 11.70 9.30
C LEU A 154 15.53 11.33 10.79
N ALA A 155 14.92 12.09 11.70
CA ALA A 155 14.86 11.78 13.13
C ALA A 155 13.97 10.57 13.49
N GLY A 156 13.38 9.89 12.50
CA GLY A 156 12.51 8.74 12.68
C GLY A 156 11.10 9.08 13.17
N LYS A 157 10.66 10.35 13.16
CA LYS A 157 9.28 10.72 13.53
C LYS A 157 8.32 10.35 12.39
N VAL A 158 7.22 9.67 12.70
CA VAL A 158 6.17 9.39 11.70
C VAL A 158 5.48 10.70 11.31
N VAL A 159 5.54 11.03 10.02
CA VAL A 159 4.84 12.19 9.43
C VAL A 159 3.48 11.72 8.92
N THR A 160 3.45 10.61 8.19
CA THR A 160 2.21 9.94 7.79
C THR A 160 2.29 8.46 8.09
N ASN A 161 1.28 7.95 8.79
CA ASN A 161 1.14 6.53 9.08
C ASN A 161 0.58 5.83 7.83
N GLY A 162 1.37 4.94 7.21
CA GLY A 162 0.94 4.19 6.03
C GLY A 162 -0.18 3.20 6.31
N ASP A 163 -0.51 2.94 7.57
CA ASP A 163 -1.70 2.20 7.92
C ASP A 163 -3.00 2.93 7.54
N GLN A 164 -2.93 4.25 7.45
CA GLN A 164 -4.04 5.14 7.13
C GLN A 164 -3.82 5.89 5.83
N TYR A 165 -2.60 6.37 5.55
CA TYR A 165 -2.28 7.25 4.44
C TYR A 165 -1.31 6.59 3.46
N ARG A 166 -1.82 6.25 2.28
CA ARG A 166 -1.06 5.55 1.23
C ARG A 166 -1.66 5.81 -0.15
N LEU A 167 -1.10 5.20 -1.19
CA LEU A 167 -1.70 5.29 -2.51
C LEU A 167 -3.03 4.54 -2.54
N CYS A 168 -4.05 5.18 -3.11
CA CYS A 168 -5.34 4.58 -3.35
C CYS A 168 -5.26 3.65 -4.57
N GLU A 169 -5.57 2.37 -4.41
CA GLU A 169 -5.61 1.39 -5.52
C GLU A 169 -6.56 1.79 -6.66
N GLU A 170 -7.66 2.49 -6.34
CA GLU A 170 -8.68 2.86 -7.32
C GLU A 170 -8.29 4.09 -8.17
N CYS A 171 -7.52 5.04 -7.64
CA CYS A 171 -7.23 6.30 -8.34
C CYS A 171 -5.75 6.69 -8.41
N GLY A 172 -4.88 5.91 -7.78
CA GLY A 172 -3.44 6.12 -7.70
C GLY A 172 -3.00 7.27 -6.80
N MET A 173 -3.91 8.05 -6.23
CA MET A 173 -3.55 9.24 -5.43
C MET A 173 -3.18 8.86 -4.00
N PHE A 174 -2.14 9.48 -3.44
CA PHE A 174 -1.82 9.41 -2.02
C PHE A 174 -2.93 10.05 -1.19
N SER A 175 -3.55 9.29 -0.30
CA SER A 175 -4.67 9.77 0.51
C SER A 175 -4.91 8.86 1.69
N ARG A 176 -5.90 9.21 2.51
CA ARG A 176 -6.38 8.30 3.55
C ARG A 176 -7.15 7.14 2.91
N VAL A 177 -6.66 5.92 3.04
CA VAL A 177 -7.25 4.70 2.48
C VAL A 177 -7.86 3.86 3.61
N GLN A 178 -9.10 3.43 3.41
CA GLN A 178 -9.85 2.65 4.40
C GLN A 178 -10.69 1.58 3.72
N ASN A 179 -11.14 0.61 4.53
CA ASN A 179 -12.14 -0.36 4.10
C ASN A 179 -13.54 0.29 4.08
N TYR A 180 -14.18 0.29 2.93
CA TYR A 180 -15.55 0.72 2.73
C TYR A 180 -16.40 -0.45 2.25
N THR A 181 -17.65 -0.47 2.69
CA THR A 181 -18.64 -1.47 2.27
C THR A 181 -19.49 -0.88 1.15
N GLU A 182 -19.44 -1.50 -0.01
CA GLU A 182 -20.36 -1.27 -1.11
C GLU A 182 -21.57 -2.21 -0.92
N PHE A 183 -22.76 -1.64 -0.82
CA PHE A 183 -24.00 -2.38 -0.56
C PHE A 183 -25.10 -1.91 -1.53
N TYR A 184 -25.66 -2.86 -2.27
CA TYR A 184 -26.79 -2.63 -3.16
C TYR A 184 -27.96 -3.51 -2.74
N PHE A 185 -29.12 -2.89 -2.53
CA PHE A 185 -30.38 -3.58 -2.31
C PHE A 185 -31.23 -3.44 -3.57
N TYR A 186 -31.71 -4.55 -4.11
CA TYR A 186 -32.61 -4.55 -5.25
C TYR A 186 -33.89 -5.31 -4.89
N PHE A 187 -35.02 -4.68 -5.20
CA PHE A 187 -36.35 -5.27 -5.05
C PHE A 187 -37.06 -5.19 -6.39
N LEU A 188 -37.25 -6.34 -7.01
CA LEU A 188 -38.27 -6.55 -8.03
C LEU A 188 -39.50 -7.12 -7.31
N LEU A 189 -40.72 -6.80 -7.78
CA LEU A 189 -42.00 -7.13 -7.12
C LEU A 189 -42.15 -8.58 -6.59
N VAL A 190 -41.35 -9.54 -7.10
CA VAL A 190 -41.35 -10.96 -6.70
C VAL A 190 -39.98 -11.44 -6.17
N VAL A 191 -38.90 -10.70 -6.37
CA VAL A 191 -37.53 -11.10 -6.02
C VAL A 191 -36.84 -9.98 -5.25
N TYR A 192 -36.48 -10.26 -4.00
CA TYR A 192 -35.58 -9.43 -3.23
C TYR A 192 -34.18 -10.03 -3.26
N GLY A 193 -33.16 -9.17 -3.30
CA GLY A 193 -31.78 -9.58 -3.16
C GLY A 193 -30.88 -8.43 -2.73
N TYR A 194 -29.67 -8.78 -2.32
CA TYR A 194 -28.66 -7.82 -1.96
C TYR A 194 -27.29 -8.26 -2.48
N SER A 195 -26.45 -7.28 -2.77
CA SER A 195 -25.05 -7.49 -3.10
C SER A 195 -24.18 -6.68 -2.14
N TYR A 196 -23.11 -7.31 -1.66
CA TYR A 196 -22.19 -6.73 -0.71
C TYR A 196 -20.75 -6.96 -1.18
N LYS A 197 -19.93 -5.90 -1.15
CA LYS A 197 -18.51 -5.98 -1.49
C LYS A 197 -17.70 -5.06 -0.58
N LYS A 198 -16.60 -5.56 -0.01
CA LYS A 198 -15.60 -4.73 0.66
C LYS A 198 -14.64 -4.15 -0.37
N ARG A 199 -14.30 -2.88 -0.24
CA ARG A 199 -13.36 -2.19 -1.11
C ARG A 199 -12.46 -1.30 -0.29
N PHE A 200 -11.20 -1.20 -0.71
CA PHE A 200 -10.21 -0.45 0.02
C PHE A 200 -9.78 0.71 -0.87
N MET A 201 -10.21 1.89 -0.49
CA MET A 201 -10.12 3.06 -1.35
C MET A 201 -9.98 4.32 -0.52
N CYS A 202 -9.66 5.43 -1.16
CA CYS A 202 -9.57 6.71 -0.48
C CYS A 202 -10.93 7.36 -0.25
N ASP A 203 -10.98 8.32 0.68
CA ASP A 203 -12.19 9.08 1.01
C ASP A 203 -12.89 9.70 -0.21
N ASN A 204 -12.14 10.11 -1.25
CA ASN A 204 -12.73 10.68 -2.47
C ASN A 204 -13.43 9.63 -3.33
N CYS A 205 -12.78 8.47 -3.52
CA CYS A 205 -13.36 7.34 -4.24
C CYS A 205 -14.61 6.84 -3.50
N ALA A 206 -14.55 6.80 -2.16
CA ALA A 206 -15.69 6.48 -1.31
C ALA A 206 -16.84 7.49 -1.47
N GLY A 207 -16.54 8.78 -1.61
CA GLY A 207 -17.54 9.81 -1.91
C GLY A 207 -18.24 9.60 -3.27
N SER A 208 -17.51 9.19 -4.30
CA SER A 208 -18.10 8.83 -5.60
C SER A 208 -18.97 7.56 -5.49
N MET A 209 -18.50 6.56 -4.77
CA MET A 209 -19.25 5.33 -4.49
C MET A 209 -20.52 5.60 -3.68
N PHE A 210 -20.47 6.51 -2.70
CA PHE A 210 -21.64 6.95 -1.93
C PHE A 210 -22.76 7.45 -2.83
N TRP A 211 -22.47 8.33 -3.81
CA TRP A 211 -23.50 8.85 -4.70
C TRP A 211 -24.12 7.77 -5.59
N LYS A 212 -23.31 6.80 -6.03
CA LYS A 212 -23.81 5.64 -6.76
C LYS A 212 -24.73 4.81 -5.87
N MET A 213 -24.27 4.39 -4.70
CA MET A 213 -25.06 3.62 -3.74
C MET A 213 -26.35 4.34 -3.36
N LEU A 214 -26.30 5.66 -3.14
CA LEU A 214 -27.47 6.46 -2.80
C LEU A 214 -28.49 6.43 -3.93
N LEU A 215 -28.06 6.58 -5.19
CA LEU A 215 -28.96 6.53 -6.35
C LEU A 215 -29.63 5.16 -6.50
N TYR A 216 -28.87 4.06 -6.35
CA TYR A 216 -29.40 2.70 -6.45
C TYR A 216 -30.33 2.34 -5.28
N ASN A 217 -29.97 2.76 -4.06
CA ASN A 217 -30.71 2.45 -2.85
C ASN A 217 -31.79 3.50 -2.54
N PHE A 218 -31.96 4.54 -3.36
CA PHE A 218 -32.85 5.67 -3.06
C PHE A 218 -34.29 5.23 -2.79
N LEU A 219 -34.76 4.21 -3.52
CA LEU A 219 -36.11 3.65 -3.39
C LEU A 219 -36.29 2.76 -2.14
N PHE A 220 -35.20 2.43 -1.44
CA PHE A 220 -35.20 1.45 -0.35
C PHE A 220 -34.53 2.00 0.90
N ILE A 221 -35.34 2.36 1.91
CA ILE A 221 -34.89 2.95 3.19
C ILE A 221 -33.75 2.12 3.83
N ILE A 222 -33.82 0.79 3.74
CA ILE A 222 -32.80 -0.12 4.30
C ILE A 222 -31.40 0.13 3.70
N GLY A 223 -31.31 0.43 2.40
CA GLY A 223 -30.03 0.68 1.72
C GLY A 223 -29.44 2.07 2.01
N ILE A 224 -30.21 3.00 2.57
CA ILE A 224 -29.74 4.35 2.94
C ILE A 224 -28.79 4.27 4.14
N ILE A 225 -29.06 3.41 5.14
CA ILE A 225 -28.25 3.28 6.35
C ILE A 225 -26.77 2.95 6.05
N PRO A 226 -26.43 1.87 5.32
CA PRO A 226 -25.04 1.56 5.00
C PRO A 226 -24.39 2.64 4.11
N THR A 227 -25.19 3.29 3.25
CA THR A 227 -24.73 4.41 2.41
C THR A 227 -24.30 5.61 3.27
N MET A 228 -25.09 5.99 4.27
CA MET A 228 -24.74 7.07 5.21
C MET A 228 -23.52 6.73 6.06
N ALA A 229 -23.35 5.45 6.44
CA ALA A 229 -22.16 5.00 7.17
C ALA A 229 -20.87 5.18 6.34
N VAL A 230 -20.90 4.90 5.03
CA VAL A 230 -19.78 5.17 4.11
C VAL A 230 -19.45 6.66 4.08
N LEU A 231 -20.45 7.53 3.93
CA LEU A 231 -20.24 8.98 3.93
C LEU A 231 -19.62 9.47 5.24
N TYR A 232 -20.21 9.12 6.38
CA TYR A 232 -19.71 9.50 7.71
C TYR A 232 -18.25 9.09 7.90
N LYS A 233 -17.93 7.82 7.60
CA LYS A 233 -16.57 7.28 7.69
C LYS A 233 -15.59 8.04 6.80
N SER A 234 -16.01 8.42 5.59
CA SER A 234 -15.19 9.20 4.66
C SER A 234 -14.88 10.60 5.15
N LEU A 235 -15.71 11.18 6.04
CA LEU A 235 -15.56 12.55 6.54
C LEU A 235 -14.79 12.63 7.87
N VAL A 236 -14.92 11.64 8.75
CA VAL A 236 -14.41 11.68 10.13
C VAL A 236 -13.06 10.98 10.26
N GLY A 237 -12.19 11.46 11.15
CA GLY A 237 -10.91 10.82 11.51
C GLY A 237 -9.76 11.14 10.54
N ARG A 238 -9.84 12.26 9.82
CA ARG A 238 -8.75 12.78 8.99
C ARG A 238 -7.75 13.50 9.87
N ASP A 239 -6.47 13.37 9.55
CA ASP A 239 -5.44 14.24 10.11
C ASP A 239 -5.76 15.71 9.74
N SER A 240 -5.76 16.58 10.74
CA SER A 240 -6.00 18.02 10.58
C SER A 240 -4.98 18.70 9.63
N ALA A 241 -3.76 18.18 9.54
CA ALA A 241 -2.74 18.64 8.61
C ALA A 241 -3.11 18.30 7.16
N LEU A 242 -3.85 17.20 6.94
CA LEU A 242 -4.23 16.65 5.64
C LEU A 242 -5.74 16.78 5.32
N ALA A 243 -6.50 17.56 6.09
CA ALA A 243 -7.95 17.65 5.94
C ALA A 243 -8.41 18.12 4.55
N GLU A 244 -7.62 18.97 3.87
CA GLU A 244 -7.91 19.46 2.52
C GLU A 244 -7.43 18.51 1.39
N LEU A 245 -6.68 17.45 1.71
CA LEU A 245 -6.06 16.55 0.73
C LEU A 245 -7.11 15.91 -0.20
N GLY A 246 -8.24 15.48 0.34
CA GLY A 246 -9.33 14.92 -0.47
C GLY A 246 -9.86 15.91 -1.51
N LYS A 247 -10.11 17.16 -1.12
CA LYS A 247 -10.60 18.20 -2.05
C LYS A 247 -9.56 18.50 -3.14
N ALA A 248 -8.29 18.64 -2.75
CA ALA A 248 -7.18 18.86 -3.70
C ALA A 248 -7.06 17.70 -4.70
N ASN A 249 -7.07 16.47 -4.22
CA ASN A 249 -6.99 15.26 -5.06
C ASN A 249 -8.17 15.14 -6.03
N THR A 250 -9.37 15.60 -5.65
CA THR A 250 -10.54 15.58 -6.53
C THR A 250 -10.40 16.57 -7.68
N LEU A 251 -9.85 17.76 -7.42
CA LEU A 251 -9.55 18.76 -8.46
C LEU A 251 -8.44 18.26 -9.40
N ALA A 252 -7.36 17.72 -8.82
CA ALA A 252 -6.24 17.13 -9.56
C ALA A 252 -6.68 15.95 -10.45
N ALA A 253 -7.55 15.07 -9.94
CA ALA A 253 -8.08 13.95 -10.72
C ALA A 253 -8.93 14.39 -11.92
N LYS A 254 -9.50 15.60 -11.88
CA LYS A 254 -10.24 16.21 -12.99
C LYS A 254 -9.36 17.03 -13.93
N GLY A 255 -8.03 17.03 -13.76
CA GLY A 255 -7.11 17.87 -14.52
C GLY A 255 -7.18 19.36 -14.19
N ARG A 256 -7.92 19.77 -13.13
CA ARG A 256 -8.02 21.17 -12.68
C ARG A 256 -6.85 21.51 -11.76
N PHE A 257 -5.62 21.36 -12.26
CA PHE A 257 -4.41 21.45 -11.45
C PHE A 257 -4.19 22.84 -10.86
N THR A 258 -4.54 23.94 -11.56
CA THR A 258 -4.39 25.31 -11.02
C THR A 258 -5.19 25.54 -9.73
N GLU A 259 -6.40 24.99 -9.65
CA GLU A 259 -7.22 25.07 -8.44
C GLU A 259 -6.76 24.08 -7.37
N ALA A 260 -6.31 22.89 -7.79
CA ALA A 260 -5.73 21.90 -6.90
C ALA A 260 -4.47 22.46 -6.22
N ASP A 261 -3.62 23.19 -6.95
CA ASP A 261 -2.39 23.82 -6.46
C ASP A 261 -2.66 24.80 -5.34
N GLN A 262 -3.75 25.58 -5.40
CA GLN A 262 -4.09 26.46 -4.29
C GLN A 262 -4.33 25.68 -3.01
N LYS A 263 -4.96 24.49 -3.10
CA LYS A 263 -5.17 23.61 -1.94
C LYS A 263 -3.89 22.89 -1.53
N PHE A 264 -3.07 22.45 -2.48
CA PHE A 264 -1.79 21.83 -2.16
C PHE A 264 -0.81 22.81 -1.54
N ARG A 265 -0.80 24.10 -1.94
CA ARG A 265 -0.02 25.15 -1.29
C ARG A 265 -0.36 25.29 0.20
N ASN A 266 -1.64 25.26 0.56
CA ASN A 266 -2.07 25.28 1.97
C ASN A 266 -1.55 24.05 2.74
N LEU A 267 -1.62 22.87 2.13
CA LEU A 267 -1.13 21.63 2.74
C LEU A 267 0.40 21.67 2.90
N ARG A 268 1.12 22.17 1.90
CA ARG A 268 2.58 22.36 1.94
C ARG A 268 3.03 23.39 2.97
N GLY A 269 2.18 24.37 3.31
CA GLY A 269 2.43 25.27 4.43
C GLY A 269 2.45 24.58 5.79
N LYS A 270 1.82 23.40 5.91
CA LYS A 270 1.82 22.57 7.14
C LYS A 270 2.83 21.44 7.09
N LEU A 271 3.01 20.84 5.92
CA LEU A 271 3.92 19.73 5.65
C LEU A 271 4.79 20.10 4.44
N SER A 272 5.86 20.84 4.70
CA SER A 272 6.81 21.26 3.66
C SER A 272 7.32 20.03 2.91
N SER A 273 7.36 20.12 1.58
CA SER A 273 7.97 19.12 0.70
C SER A 273 7.51 17.66 0.89
N HIS A 274 6.33 17.40 1.47
CA HIS A 274 5.89 16.03 1.70
C HIS A 274 5.76 15.25 0.37
N PRO A 275 6.43 14.09 0.22
CA PRO A 275 6.56 13.40 -1.07
C PRO A 275 5.20 12.96 -1.64
N GLY A 276 4.30 12.45 -0.81
CA GLY A 276 2.94 12.10 -1.24
C GLY A 276 2.08 13.28 -1.73
N ILE A 277 2.34 14.51 -1.25
CA ILE A 277 1.64 15.71 -1.71
C ILE A 277 2.22 16.14 -3.06
N LEU A 278 3.54 16.19 -3.19
CA LEU A 278 4.23 16.51 -4.45
C LEU A 278 3.87 15.50 -5.56
N TYR A 279 3.79 14.21 -5.23
CA TYR A 279 3.30 13.16 -6.10
C TYR A 279 1.88 13.44 -6.61
N ASN A 280 0.94 13.80 -5.72
CA ASN A 280 -0.44 14.11 -6.12
C ASN A 280 -0.54 15.38 -6.98
N MET A 281 0.25 16.42 -6.66
CA MET A 281 0.33 17.62 -7.49
C MET A 281 0.78 17.25 -8.89
N SER A 282 1.87 16.47 -9.00
CA SER A 282 2.41 16.03 -10.28
C SER A 282 1.38 15.25 -11.11
N MET A 283 0.67 14.31 -10.49
CA MET A 283 -0.43 13.57 -11.12
C MET A 283 -1.53 14.50 -11.65
N GLY A 284 -1.83 15.59 -10.93
CA GLY A 284 -2.76 16.63 -11.37
C GLY A 284 -2.28 17.36 -12.63
N HIS A 285 -1.01 17.78 -12.65
CA HIS A 285 -0.39 18.45 -13.81
C HIS A 285 -0.35 17.55 -15.04
N PHE A 286 0.04 16.27 -14.90
CA PHE A 286 0.01 15.33 -16.02
C PHE A 286 -1.41 15.15 -16.58
N ARG A 287 -2.43 15.04 -15.72
CA ARG A 287 -3.84 14.97 -16.16
C ARG A 287 -4.34 16.26 -16.81
N GLY A 288 -3.70 17.39 -16.50
CA GLY A 288 -3.99 18.70 -17.08
C GLY A 288 -3.12 19.08 -18.27
N ASN A 289 -2.35 18.14 -18.82
CA ASN A 289 -1.43 18.36 -19.94
C ASN A 289 -0.27 19.34 -19.66
N ASP A 290 0.14 19.49 -18.40
CA ASP A 290 1.35 20.24 -18.00
C ASP A 290 2.46 19.28 -17.53
N GLY A 291 2.93 18.44 -18.45
CA GLY A 291 3.93 17.42 -18.15
C GLY A 291 5.27 17.99 -17.68
N THR A 292 5.65 19.20 -18.14
CA THR A 292 6.90 19.84 -17.74
C THR A 292 6.91 20.19 -16.26
N PHE A 293 5.86 20.83 -15.75
CA PHE A 293 5.78 21.13 -14.32
C PHE A 293 5.50 19.87 -13.50
N GLY A 294 4.69 18.95 -14.02
CA GLY A 294 4.48 17.63 -13.43
C GLY A 294 5.81 16.87 -13.18
N GLY A 295 6.72 16.87 -14.16
CA GLY A 295 8.05 16.29 -14.03
C GLY A 295 8.91 16.99 -12.97
N LYS A 296 8.89 18.33 -12.91
CA LYS A 296 9.61 19.10 -11.87
C LYS A 296 9.14 18.70 -10.46
N LEU A 297 7.83 18.51 -10.27
CA LEU A 297 7.26 18.08 -8.99
C LEU A 297 7.66 16.64 -8.62
N LEU A 298 7.81 15.73 -9.60
CA LEU A 298 8.35 14.38 -9.32
C LEU A 298 9.81 14.45 -8.89
N LEU A 299 10.63 15.29 -9.52
CA LEU A 299 12.02 15.50 -9.11
C LEU A 299 12.08 16.12 -7.71
N GLU A 300 11.19 17.06 -7.37
CA GLU A 300 11.07 17.61 -6.03
C GLU A 300 10.67 16.54 -5.01
N SER A 301 9.72 15.66 -5.38
CA SER A 301 9.32 14.51 -4.55
C SER A 301 10.50 13.58 -4.27
N MET A 302 11.28 13.21 -5.29
CA MET A 302 12.49 12.39 -5.13
C MET A 302 13.57 13.08 -4.28
N LYS A 303 13.75 14.39 -4.42
CA LYS A 303 14.69 15.15 -3.57
C LYS A 303 14.23 15.18 -2.11
N SER A 304 12.92 15.29 -1.88
CA SER A 304 12.35 15.29 -0.54
C SER A 304 12.43 13.93 0.15
N CYS A 305 12.35 12.84 -0.62
CA CYS A 305 12.36 11.46 -0.14
C CYS A 305 12.95 10.56 -1.22
N SER A 306 14.24 10.29 -1.14
CA SER A 306 15.00 9.60 -2.21
C SER A 306 14.57 8.17 -2.46
N ASN A 307 13.91 7.53 -1.49
CA ASN A 307 13.35 6.19 -1.60
C ASN A 307 11.81 6.14 -1.71
N PHE A 308 11.15 7.23 -2.10
CA PHE A 308 9.68 7.24 -2.26
C PHE A 308 9.25 6.44 -3.50
N LEU A 309 9.07 5.13 -3.31
CA LEU A 309 8.75 4.16 -4.34
C LEU A 309 7.60 4.59 -5.28
N PRO A 310 6.48 5.18 -4.79
CA PRO A 310 5.41 5.65 -5.68
C PRO A 310 5.87 6.61 -6.78
N THR A 311 6.79 7.54 -6.46
CA THR A 311 7.33 8.48 -7.44
C THR A 311 8.24 7.77 -8.43
N MET A 312 9.10 6.86 -7.96
CA MET A 312 10.00 6.09 -8.83
C MET A 312 9.21 5.27 -9.87
N GLU A 313 8.18 4.56 -9.42
CA GLU A 313 7.32 3.75 -10.30
C GLU A 313 6.56 4.60 -11.32
N LEU A 314 6.13 5.81 -10.93
CA LEU A 314 5.48 6.72 -11.86
C LEU A 314 6.45 7.25 -12.92
N ILE A 315 7.67 7.64 -12.51
CA ILE A 315 8.72 8.04 -13.46
C ILE A 315 9.00 6.92 -14.47
N GLN A 316 9.20 5.69 -13.98
CA GLN A 316 9.43 4.52 -14.85
C GLN A 316 8.28 4.27 -15.83
N ARG A 317 7.03 4.43 -15.38
CA ARG A 317 5.85 4.30 -16.26
C ARG A 317 5.82 5.39 -17.33
N ILE A 318 6.13 6.64 -16.96
CA ILE A 318 6.20 7.75 -17.91
C ILE A 318 7.29 7.49 -18.93
N GLN A 319 8.50 7.09 -18.51
CA GLN A 319 9.62 6.77 -19.40
C GLN A 319 9.26 5.67 -20.40
N LYS A 320 8.63 4.58 -19.94
CA LYS A 320 8.14 3.50 -20.82
C LYS A 320 7.03 3.91 -21.79
N SER A 321 6.36 5.04 -21.53
CA SER A 321 5.29 5.56 -22.39
C SER A 321 5.77 6.60 -23.40
N LEU A 322 6.99 7.10 -23.26
CA LEU A 322 7.60 7.97 -24.26
C LEU A 322 7.97 7.12 -25.48
N PRO A 323 7.77 7.62 -26.71
CA PRO A 323 8.26 6.95 -27.91
C PRO A 323 9.79 6.77 -27.82
N ASP A 324 10.31 5.67 -28.34
CA ASP A 324 11.77 5.40 -28.42
C ASP A 324 12.52 6.44 -29.29
N ASP A 325 11.79 7.32 -29.97
CA ASP A 325 12.29 8.31 -30.90
C ASP A 325 12.41 9.69 -30.24
N GLN A 326 13.49 9.91 -29.49
CA GLN A 326 14.19 11.20 -29.25
C GLN A 326 15.33 11.01 -28.21
N GLU A 327 16.36 10.25 -28.58
CA GLU A 327 17.70 10.42 -27.98
C GLU A 327 18.40 11.67 -28.52
#